data_AF-A0A7C4T9P1-F1
#
_entry.id   AF-A0A7C4T9P1-F1
#
_cell.length_a   1.000
_cell.length_b   1.000
_cell.length_c   1.000
_cell.angle_alpha   90.00
_cell.angle_beta   90.00
_cell.angle_gamma   90.00
#
_symmetry.space_group_name_H-M   'P 1'
#
loop_
_entity.id
_entity.type
_entity.pdbx_description
1 polymer ?
#
loop_
_entity_poly.entity_id
_entity_poly.type
_entity_poly.pdbx_seq_one_letter_code
_entity_poly.pdbx_strand_id
1 'polypeptide(L)'
;MDKLSSLIEHVRFNCELASVRQAGMYSVCGLAMRLRDLYKWEHGLMPWEEGDAKDVLQWIGQKEEFWDQIYNMPFKPIALKGITYDPFDTGPINQRLAADCLYYGAGMGEGTIPSFFLGTVVKNGWVEGLNVIIVEKEYARDLMTNPAFSKDQEIVIRKASALYYLWNSVMFARKENQRVFQICFREFGVDTWDLEAIKNVLNALLEKHLDVFIYHEIGELKDNTMESQKFHLILDRFQRTIVEFLLRAIKDLLSDTHEKGRFPWLVGKRDLSGLALSIALLDDFRRILYSDICNALELIQGNNGWDSFSEAISKSREKAKKILLPILDIIEDVSLSSDEVLERIKKFISSEIKCNSQNLHN
;
A
#
# COMPACT_ATOMS: atom_id res chain seq x y z
N MET A 1 -17.21 -18.99 -21.68
CA MET A 1 -15.79 -18.63 -21.79
C MET A 1 -15.64 -17.27 -22.49
N ASP A 2 -16.24 -17.06 -23.66
CA ASP A 2 -16.12 -15.82 -24.46
C ASP A 2 -16.46 -14.51 -23.72
N LYS A 3 -17.47 -14.51 -22.83
CA LYS A 3 -17.86 -13.33 -22.04
C LYS A 3 -16.81 -12.92 -21.00
N LEU A 4 -16.12 -13.89 -20.39
CA LEU A 4 -15.06 -13.61 -19.42
C LEU A 4 -13.81 -13.10 -20.12
N SER A 5 -13.45 -13.72 -21.26
CA SER A 5 -12.33 -13.26 -22.08
C SER A 5 -12.51 -11.81 -22.55
N SER A 6 -13.71 -11.45 -23.04
CA SER A 6 -14.02 -10.08 -23.46
C SER A 6 -13.95 -9.08 -22.29
N LEU A 7 -14.44 -9.44 -21.10
CA LEU A 7 -14.28 -8.61 -19.91
C LEU A 7 -12.79 -8.40 -19.57
N ILE A 8 -12.01 -9.48 -19.54
CA ILE A 8 -10.58 -9.42 -19.23
C ILE A 8 -9.86 -8.50 -20.22
N GLU A 9 -10.15 -8.59 -21.51
CA GLU A 9 -9.55 -7.72 -22.54
C GLU A 9 -9.89 -6.24 -22.34
N HIS A 10 -11.15 -5.92 -22.01
CA HIS A 10 -11.56 -4.54 -21.72
C HIS A 10 -10.85 -3.98 -20.48
N VAL A 11 -10.76 -4.77 -19.41
CA VAL A 11 -10.07 -4.34 -18.19
C VAL A 11 -8.57 -4.20 -18.44
N ARG A 12 -7.94 -5.14 -19.16
CA ARG A 12 -6.52 -5.05 -19.54
C ARG A 12 -6.23 -3.79 -20.34
N PHE A 13 -7.08 -3.44 -21.30
CA PHE A 13 -6.90 -2.19 -22.04
C PHE A 13 -6.89 -0.96 -21.11
N ASN A 14 -7.82 -0.90 -20.15
CA ASN A 14 -7.83 0.19 -19.16
C ASN A 14 -6.60 0.14 -18.24
N CYS A 15 -6.10 -1.06 -17.90
CA CYS A 15 -4.86 -1.23 -17.13
C CYS A 15 -3.64 -0.70 -17.91
N GLU A 16 -3.54 -0.94 -19.22
CA GLU A 16 -2.48 -0.40 -20.06
C GLU A 16 -2.53 1.12 -20.15
N LEU A 17 -3.74 1.66 -20.34
CA LEU A 17 -3.95 3.11 -20.39
C LEU A 17 -3.65 3.78 -19.04
N ALA A 18 -3.98 3.13 -17.93
CA ALA A 18 -3.56 3.56 -16.60
C ALA A 18 -2.04 3.49 -16.46
N SER A 19 -1.42 2.38 -16.88
CA SER A 19 0.03 2.16 -16.79
C SER A 19 0.83 3.20 -17.55
N VAL A 20 0.46 3.58 -18.78
CA VAL A 20 1.18 4.62 -19.51
C VAL A 20 1.07 6.00 -18.83
N ARG A 21 -0.11 6.31 -18.27
CA ARG A 21 -0.32 7.56 -17.50
C ARG A 21 0.46 7.57 -16.20
N GLN A 22 0.66 6.40 -15.61
CA GLN A 22 1.51 6.19 -14.43
C GLN A 22 3.00 6.27 -14.75
N ALA A 23 3.42 5.74 -15.91
CA ALA A 23 4.84 5.56 -16.24
C ALA A 23 5.63 6.87 -16.21
N GLY A 24 5.06 7.95 -16.77
CA GLY A 24 5.66 9.29 -16.74
C GLY A 24 5.79 9.92 -15.35
N MET A 25 5.23 9.30 -14.30
CA MET A 25 5.26 9.80 -12.93
C MET A 25 6.35 9.15 -12.09
N TYR A 26 6.93 8.03 -12.53
CA TYR A 26 7.99 7.34 -11.80
C TYR A 26 9.37 7.84 -12.19
N SER A 27 10.32 7.73 -11.26
CA SER A 27 11.74 7.80 -11.64
C SER A 27 12.09 6.64 -12.56
N VAL A 28 13.15 6.77 -13.35
CA VAL A 28 13.60 5.71 -14.27
C VAL A 28 13.79 4.37 -13.54
N CYS A 29 14.47 4.37 -12.39
CA CYS A 29 14.64 3.16 -11.58
C CYS A 29 13.31 2.64 -11.03
N GLY A 30 12.42 3.54 -10.59
CA GLY A 30 11.10 3.17 -10.06
C GLY A 30 10.17 2.56 -11.12
N LEU A 31 10.25 3.04 -12.36
CA LEU A 31 9.54 2.47 -13.51
C LEU A 31 10.12 1.11 -13.89
N ALA A 32 11.44 0.99 -14.00
CA ALA A 32 12.10 -0.26 -14.34
C ALA A 32 11.75 -1.40 -13.37
N MET A 33 11.71 -1.11 -12.06
CA MET A 33 11.29 -2.09 -11.06
C MET A 33 9.84 -2.56 -11.25
N ARG A 34 8.91 -1.64 -11.53
CA ARG A 34 7.49 -1.97 -11.75
C ARG A 34 7.28 -2.73 -13.04
N LEU A 35 7.97 -2.35 -14.12
CA LEU A 35 7.97 -3.07 -15.39
C LEU A 35 8.49 -4.50 -15.22
N ARG A 36 9.57 -4.69 -14.47
CA ARG A 36 10.09 -6.02 -14.14
C ARG A 36 9.05 -6.88 -13.43
N ASP A 37 8.36 -6.33 -12.43
CA ASP A 37 7.36 -7.09 -11.68
C ASP A 37 6.08 -7.33 -12.49
N LEU A 38 5.69 -6.38 -13.36
CA LEU A 38 4.59 -6.57 -14.31
C LEU A 38 4.93 -7.66 -15.34
N TYR A 39 6.15 -7.67 -15.87
CA TYR A 39 6.64 -8.73 -16.75
C TYR A 39 6.52 -10.10 -16.07
N LYS A 40 7.04 -10.24 -14.84
CA LYS A 40 6.96 -11.50 -14.09
C LYS A 40 5.51 -11.98 -13.96
N TRP A 41 4.61 -11.06 -13.60
CA TRP A 41 3.20 -11.39 -13.44
C TRP A 41 2.53 -11.79 -14.77
N GLU A 42 2.78 -11.07 -15.87
CA GLU A 42 2.22 -11.38 -17.19
C GLU A 42 2.66 -12.75 -17.71
N HIS A 43 3.88 -13.18 -17.35
CA HIS A 43 4.48 -14.45 -17.76
C HIS A 43 4.26 -15.58 -16.75
N GLY A 44 3.50 -15.34 -15.67
CA GLY A 44 3.20 -16.35 -14.65
C GLY A 44 4.41 -16.76 -13.79
N LEU A 45 5.45 -15.91 -13.74
CA LEU A 45 6.62 -16.10 -12.89
C LEU A 45 6.31 -15.65 -11.46
N MET A 46 6.85 -16.35 -10.48
CA MET A 46 6.82 -15.97 -9.08
C MET A 46 7.67 -14.71 -8.83
N PRO A 47 7.45 -13.97 -7.72
CA PRO A 47 8.17 -12.72 -7.46
C PRO A 47 9.70 -12.85 -7.43
N TRP A 48 10.21 -14.00 -6.97
CA TRP A 48 11.63 -14.34 -6.88
C TRP A 48 12.23 -14.96 -8.14
N GLU A 49 11.41 -15.24 -9.15
CA GLU A 49 11.91 -15.69 -10.46
C GLU A 49 12.26 -14.47 -11.30
N GLU A 50 13.38 -14.52 -12.01
CA GLU A 50 13.81 -13.48 -12.95
C GLU A 50 13.70 -14.02 -14.38
N GLY A 51 13.15 -13.21 -15.28
CA GLY A 51 13.14 -13.51 -16.72
C GLY A 51 14.52 -13.29 -17.36
N ASP A 52 14.70 -13.79 -18.59
CA ASP A 52 15.90 -13.45 -19.37
C ASP A 52 15.92 -11.94 -19.65
N ALA A 53 17.08 -11.30 -19.41
CA ALA A 53 17.20 -9.86 -19.55
C ALA A 53 16.87 -9.36 -20.97
N LYS A 54 17.16 -10.14 -22.01
CA LYS A 54 16.84 -9.77 -23.39
C LYS A 54 15.34 -9.83 -23.63
N ASP A 55 14.67 -10.86 -23.13
CA ASP A 55 13.22 -11.02 -23.26
C ASP A 55 12.48 -9.91 -22.52
N VAL A 56 12.94 -9.55 -21.31
CA VAL A 56 12.38 -8.43 -20.54
C VAL A 56 12.55 -7.11 -21.30
N LEU A 57 13.75 -6.81 -21.81
CA LEU A 57 14.00 -5.58 -22.56
C LEU A 57 13.19 -5.50 -23.86
N GLN A 58 13.06 -6.62 -24.58
CA GLN A 58 12.23 -6.71 -25.77
C GLN A 58 10.75 -6.46 -25.43
N TRP A 59 10.23 -7.07 -24.36
CA TRP A 59 8.87 -6.84 -23.89
C TRP A 59 8.63 -5.39 -23.46
N ILE A 60 9.59 -4.75 -22.79
CA ILE A 60 9.50 -3.33 -22.42
C ILE A 60 9.34 -2.48 -23.70
N GLY A 61 10.19 -2.71 -24.72
CA GLY A 61 10.11 -1.97 -25.98
C GLY A 61 8.75 -2.11 -26.69
N GLN A 62 8.21 -3.34 -26.75
CA GLN A 62 6.88 -3.57 -27.32
C GLN A 62 5.77 -2.86 -26.55
N LYS A 63 5.89 -2.82 -25.22
CA LYS A 63 4.90 -2.18 -24.35
C LYS A 63 4.95 -0.66 -24.49
N GLU A 64 6.14 -0.07 -24.59
CA GLU A 64 6.32 1.36 -24.88
C GLU A 64 5.75 1.74 -26.26
N GLU A 65 6.03 0.95 -27.31
CA GLU A 65 5.45 1.17 -28.65
C GLU A 65 3.91 1.11 -28.65
N PHE A 66 3.32 0.21 -27.87
CA PHE A 66 1.87 0.13 -27.72
C PHE A 66 1.31 1.31 -26.92
N TRP A 67 1.99 1.71 -25.84
CA TRP A 67 1.62 2.84 -25.01
C TRP A 67 1.59 4.16 -25.76
N ASP A 68 2.53 4.39 -26.67
CA ASP A 68 2.52 5.56 -27.56
C ASP A 68 1.25 5.65 -28.42
N GLN A 69 0.68 4.51 -28.79
CA GLN A 69 -0.54 4.46 -29.61
C GLN A 69 -1.80 4.75 -28.80
N ILE A 70 -1.82 4.42 -27.51
CA ILE A 70 -3.02 4.49 -26.68
C ILE A 70 -3.06 5.67 -25.70
N TYR A 71 -1.95 6.37 -25.47
CA TYR A 71 -1.81 7.40 -24.41
C TYR A 71 -2.97 8.41 -24.35
N ASN A 72 -3.38 8.92 -25.52
CA ASN A 72 -4.43 9.93 -25.67
C ASN A 72 -5.85 9.35 -25.80
N MET A 73 -6.02 8.04 -25.74
CA MET A 73 -7.34 7.41 -25.81
C MET A 73 -8.12 7.58 -24.50
N PRO A 74 -9.46 7.63 -24.54
CA PRO A 74 -10.26 7.58 -23.33
C PRO A 74 -10.26 6.17 -22.73
N PHE A 75 -10.56 6.06 -21.43
CA PHE A 75 -10.85 4.76 -20.83
C PHE A 75 -12.08 4.14 -21.49
N LYS A 76 -12.01 2.82 -21.72
CA LYS A 76 -13.11 2.08 -22.32
C LYS A 76 -14.15 1.74 -21.25
N PRO A 77 -15.45 1.85 -21.57
CA PRO A 77 -16.48 1.41 -20.66
C PRO A 77 -16.48 -0.11 -20.49
N ILE A 78 -17.02 -0.58 -19.37
CA ILE A 78 -17.08 -2.01 -19.04
C ILE A 78 -18.43 -2.56 -19.48
N ALA A 79 -18.42 -3.47 -20.46
CA ALA A 79 -19.62 -4.14 -20.96
C ALA A 79 -19.86 -5.47 -20.24
N LEU A 80 -20.97 -5.59 -19.52
CA LEU A 80 -21.37 -6.79 -18.78
C LEU A 80 -22.83 -7.13 -19.01
N LYS A 81 -23.07 -8.35 -19.55
CA LYS A 81 -24.41 -8.90 -19.79
C LYS A 81 -25.31 -7.92 -20.56
N GLY A 82 -24.77 -7.28 -21.60
CA GLY A 82 -25.49 -6.34 -22.47
C GLY A 82 -25.68 -4.93 -21.92
N ILE A 83 -25.07 -4.60 -20.77
CA ILE A 83 -25.10 -3.26 -20.19
C ILE A 83 -23.68 -2.72 -20.12
N THR A 84 -23.55 -1.44 -20.44
CA THR A 84 -22.30 -0.70 -20.49
C THR A 84 -22.22 0.20 -19.26
N TYR A 85 -21.10 0.12 -18.55
CA TYR A 85 -20.83 0.88 -17.33
C TYR A 85 -19.69 1.87 -17.57
N ASP A 86 -19.73 3.01 -16.86
CA ASP A 86 -18.52 3.82 -16.68
C ASP A 86 -17.43 2.95 -16.04
N PRO A 87 -16.16 3.04 -16.50
CA PRO A 87 -15.10 2.21 -15.97
C PRO A 87 -14.82 2.42 -14.47
N PHE A 88 -15.25 3.53 -13.87
CA PHE A 88 -15.09 3.81 -12.44
C PHE A 88 -16.32 3.42 -11.60
N ASP A 89 -17.42 2.99 -12.21
CA ASP A 89 -18.65 2.54 -11.54
C ASP A 89 -18.51 1.11 -10.96
N THR A 90 -17.54 0.95 -10.07
CA THR A 90 -17.19 -0.33 -9.41
C THR A 90 -18.36 -1.03 -8.72
N GLY A 91 -19.26 -0.30 -8.04
CA GLY A 91 -20.38 -0.89 -7.29
C GLY A 91 -21.34 -1.71 -8.18
N PRO A 92 -22.00 -1.09 -9.17
CA PRO A 92 -22.88 -1.80 -10.11
C PRO A 92 -22.17 -2.92 -10.89
N ILE A 93 -20.88 -2.74 -11.23
CA ILE A 93 -20.08 -3.76 -11.88
C ILE A 93 -19.89 -4.98 -10.95
N ASN A 94 -19.44 -4.77 -9.72
CA ASN A 94 -19.16 -5.83 -8.76
C ASN A 94 -20.42 -6.59 -8.33
N GLN A 95 -21.58 -5.93 -8.24
CA GLN A 95 -22.86 -6.60 -8.01
C GLN A 95 -23.16 -7.69 -9.06
N ARG A 96 -22.73 -7.48 -10.31
CA ARG A 96 -22.92 -8.46 -11.39
C ARG A 96 -21.87 -9.56 -11.43
N LEU A 97 -20.66 -9.22 -11.00
CA LEU A 97 -19.50 -10.11 -10.97
C LEU A 97 -19.50 -11.03 -9.73
N ALA A 98 -20.25 -10.68 -8.69
CA ALA A 98 -20.33 -11.47 -7.46
C ALA A 98 -20.72 -12.94 -7.70
N ALA A 99 -21.66 -13.19 -8.64
CA ALA A 99 -22.09 -14.55 -9.01
C ALA A 99 -20.99 -15.38 -9.69
N ASP A 100 -19.99 -14.73 -10.27
CA ASP A 100 -18.87 -15.35 -10.97
C ASP A 100 -17.61 -15.41 -10.07
N CYS A 101 -17.73 -15.06 -8.78
CA CYS A 101 -16.62 -14.94 -7.83
C CYS A 101 -15.49 -14.03 -8.35
N LEU A 102 -15.84 -12.92 -8.99
CA LEU A 102 -14.90 -11.93 -9.51
C LEU A 102 -15.04 -10.60 -8.78
N TYR A 103 -13.93 -9.88 -8.68
CA TYR A 103 -13.87 -8.51 -8.20
C TYR A 103 -13.17 -7.63 -9.23
N TYR A 104 -13.84 -6.55 -9.60
CA TYR A 104 -13.32 -5.47 -10.44
C TYR A 104 -13.01 -4.27 -9.55
N GLY A 105 -11.74 -3.85 -9.55
CA GLY A 105 -11.32 -2.63 -8.89
C GLY A 105 -11.03 -1.54 -9.90
N ALA A 106 -11.53 -0.34 -9.62
CA ALA A 106 -11.20 0.88 -10.34
C ALA A 106 -11.26 2.08 -9.39
N GLY A 107 -10.32 3.00 -9.53
CA GLY A 107 -10.28 4.19 -8.70
C GLY A 107 -9.10 5.10 -9.03
N MET A 108 -8.99 6.16 -8.23
CA MET A 108 -7.89 7.13 -8.28
C MET A 108 -7.00 6.89 -7.06
N GLY A 109 -5.75 6.48 -7.29
CA GLY A 109 -4.72 6.29 -6.28
C GLY A 109 -3.96 7.59 -5.98
N GLU A 110 -2.69 7.43 -5.56
CA GLU A 110 -1.79 8.55 -5.24
C GLU A 110 -1.66 9.52 -6.42
N GLY A 111 -1.62 10.83 -6.15
CA GLY A 111 -1.53 11.84 -7.20
C GLY A 111 -2.64 11.78 -8.27
N THR A 112 -3.86 11.35 -7.93
CA THR A 112 -5.00 11.18 -8.86
C THR A 112 -4.73 10.19 -10.00
N ILE A 113 -3.86 9.22 -9.74
CA ILE A 113 -3.50 8.20 -10.72
C ILE A 113 -4.65 7.21 -10.89
N PRO A 114 -5.17 6.99 -12.11
CA PRO A 114 -6.14 5.93 -12.33
C PRO A 114 -5.50 4.56 -12.16
N SER A 115 -6.23 3.61 -11.55
CA SER A 115 -5.84 2.20 -11.45
C SER A 115 -7.04 1.30 -11.68
N PHE A 116 -6.79 0.15 -12.31
CA PHE A 116 -7.74 -0.90 -12.66
C PHE A 116 -7.16 -2.28 -12.35
N PHE A 117 -8.00 -3.19 -11.90
CA PHE A 117 -7.68 -4.62 -11.89
C PHE A 117 -8.94 -5.48 -11.93
N LEU A 118 -8.76 -6.74 -12.28
CA LEU A 118 -9.80 -7.77 -12.23
C LEU A 118 -9.20 -9.05 -11.65
N GLY A 119 -9.85 -9.68 -10.69
CA GLY A 119 -9.36 -10.92 -10.11
C GLY A 119 -10.45 -11.80 -9.51
N THR A 120 -10.04 -13.01 -9.12
CA THR A 120 -10.90 -14.02 -8.50
C THR A 120 -10.97 -13.80 -6.99
N VAL A 121 -12.19 -13.74 -6.46
CA VAL A 121 -12.48 -13.68 -5.03
C VAL A 121 -12.42 -15.08 -4.45
N VAL A 122 -11.58 -15.26 -3.42
CA VAL A 122 -11.47 -16.53 -2.67
C VAL A 122 -12.09 -16.45 -1.28
N LYS A 123 -12.26 -15.23 -0.74
CA LYS A 123 -12.95 -14.99 0.53
C LYS A 123 -13.72 -13.68 0.45
N ASN A 124 -14.93 -13.70 0.98
CA ASN A 124 -15.77 -12.54 1.21
C ASN A 124 -16.41 -12.74 2.59
N GLY A 125 -16.20 -11.82 3.52
CA GLY A 125 -16.70 -11.94 4.89
C GLY A 125 -16.56 -10.65 5.68
N TRP A 126 -17.13 -10.62 6.87
CA TRP A 126 -17.21 -9.39 7.67
C TRP A 126 -16.20 -9.38 8.81
N VAL A 127 -15.48 -8.27 8.99
CA VAL A 127 -14.55 -8.01 10.10
C VAL A 127 -14.81 -6.60 10.63
N GLU A 128 -15.01 -6.43 11.94
CA GLU A 128 -15.30 -5.12 12.57
C GLU A 128 -16.46 -4.32 11.91
N GLY A 129 -17.43 -5.05 11.35
CA GLY A 129 -18.57 -4.48 10.63
C GLY A 129 -18.27 -3.96 9.22
N LEU A 130 -17.11 -4.32 8.66
CA LEU A 130 -16.68 -3.97 7.31
C LEU A 130 -16.60 -5.23 6.44
N ASN A 131 -16.92 -5.09 5.15
CA ASN A 131 -16.82 -6.18 4.20
C ASN A 131 -15.36 -6.38 3.77
N VAL A 132 -14.81 -7.56 3.97
CA VAL A 132 -13.42 -7.92 3.61
C VAL A 132 -13.45 -8.92 2.46
N ILE A 133 -12.86 -8.52 1.34
CA ILE A 133 -12.77 -9.29 0.10
C ILE A 133 -11.30 -9.64 -0.14
N ILE A 134 -11.01 -10.93 -0.29
CA ILE A 134 -9.67 -11.42 -0.65
C ILE A 134 -9.67 -11.87 -2.09
N VAL A 135 -8.87 -11.18 -2.90
CA VAL A 135 -8.61 -11.48 -4.31
C VAL A 135 -7.30 -12.26 -4.40
N GLU A 136 -7.35 -13.44 -4.99
CA GLU A 136 -6.18 -14.31 -5.12
C GLU A 136 -5.48 -14.11 -6.47
N LYS A 137 -6.08 -14.64 -7.54
CA LYS A 137 -5.54 -14.56 -8.90
C LYS A 137 -6.10 -13.35 -9.63
N GLU A 138 -5.20 -12.52 -10.15
CA GLU A 138 -5.54 -11.38 -11.00
C GLU A 138 -5.49 -11.79 -12.48
N TYR A 139 -6.50 -11.39 -13.26
CA TYR A 139 -6.55 -11.55 -14.72
C TYR A 139 -6.07 -10.31 -15.46
N ALA A 140 -6.18 -9.15 -14.82
CA ALA A 140 -5.75 -7.85 -15.31
C ALA A 140 -5.25 -7.01 -14.13
N ARG A 141 -4.13 -6.32 -14.30
CA ARG A 141 -3.62 -5.30 -13.36
C ARG A 141 -2.78 -4.28 -14.12
N ASP A 142 -2.72 -3.06 -13.61
CA ASP A 142 -1.79 -2.02 -14.09
C ASP A 142 -0.46 -2.02 -13.30
N LEU A 143 0.44 -1.07 -13.61
CA LEU A 143 1.74 -0.92 -12.94
C LEU A 143 1.62 -0.60 -11.43
N MET A 144 0.57 0.11 -11.01
CA MET A 144 0.30 0.42 -9.62
C MET A 144 -0.28 -0.81 -8.92
N THR A 145 0.56 -1.41 -8.08
CA THR A 145 0.23 -2.64 -7.36
C THR A 145 0.08 -2.36 -5.87
N ASN A 146 -1.11 -1.89 -5.49
CA ASN A 146 -1.48 -1.75 -4.08
C ASN A 146 -1.92 -3.11 -3.53
N PRO A 147 -1.28 -3.62 -2.46
CA PRO A 147 -1.57 -4.95 -1.92
C PRO A 147 -2.90 -5.00 -1.16
N ALA A 148 -3.33 -3.88 -0.61
CA ALA A 148 -4.59 -3.68 0.08
C ALA A 148 -5.10 -2.26 -0.19
N PHE A 149 -6.41 -2.09 -0.11
CA PHE A 149 -7.04 -0.77 -0.07
C PHE A 149 -8.45 -0.89 0.50
N SER A 150 -9.00 0.24 0.91
CA SER A 150 -10.38 0.39 1.34
C SER A 150 -11.13 1.37 0.46
N LYS A 151 -12.43 1.13 0.29
CA LYS A 151 -13.36 2.03 -0.39
C LYS A 151 -14.73 1.85 0.23
N ASP A 152 -15.36 2.96 0.62
CA ASP A 152 -16.64 2.96 1.31
C ASP A 152 -16.62 2.08 2.59
N GLN A 153 -17.32 0.94 2.59
CA GLN A 153 -17.33 -0.03 3.69
C GLN A 153 -16.68 -1.37 3.30
N GLU A 154 -15.88 -1.36 2.24
CA GLU A 154 -15.21 -2.54 1.71
C GLU A 154 -13.69 -2.41 1.85
N ILE A 155 -13.05 -3.51 2.27
CA ILE A 155 -11.61 -3.70 2.33
C ILE A 155 -11.27 -4.80 1.34
N VAL A 156 -10.31 -4.53 0.46
CA VAL A 156 -9.88 -5.48 -0.57
C VAL A 156 -8.42 -5.80 -0.39
N ILE A 157 -8.11 -7.10 -0.25
CA ILE A 157 -6.75 -7.61 -0.19
C ILE A 157 -6.43 -8.33 -1.50
N ARG A 158 -5.35 -7.92 -2.18
CA ARG A 158 -4.87 -8.49 -3.43
C ARG A 158 -3.67 -9.39 -3.15
N LYS A 159 -3.89 -10.69 -2.90
CA LYS A 159 -2.84 -11.63 -2.43
C LYS A 159 -1.63 -11.69 -3.36
N ALA A 160 -1.85 -11.81 -4.68
CA ALA A 160 -0.75 -11.81 -5.64
C ALA A 160 0.08 -10.53 -5.53
N SER A 161 -0.57 -9.36 -5.51
CA SER A 161 0.09 -8.07 -5.35
C SER A 161 0.82 -7.95 -3.99
N ALA A 162 0.24 -8.46 -2.90
CA ALA A 162 0.86 -8.51 -1.58
C ALA A 162 2.11 -9.38 -1.54
N LEU A 163 2.14 -10.49 -2.27
CA LEU A 163 3.33 -11.36 -2.36
C LEU A 163 4.48 -10.65 -3.10
N TYR A 164 4.20 -9.95 -4.21
CA TYR A 164 5.21 -9.12 -4.90
C TYR A 164 5.72 -8.00 -4.00
N TYR A 165 4.81 -7.29 -3.33
CA TYR A 165 5.16 -6.22 -2.41
C TYR A 165 6.10 -6.72 -1.31
N LEU A 166 5.73 -7.82 -0.64
CA LEU A 166 6.53 -8.41 0.42
C LEU A 166 7.91 -8.88 -0.08
N TRP A 167 7.96 -9.59 -1.21
CA TRP A 167 9.23 -10.03 -1.79
C TRP A 167 10.16 -8.86 -2.11
N ASN A 168 9.63 -7.79 -2.70
CA ASN A 168 10.41 -6.59 -2.98
C ASN A 168 10.91 -5.93 -1.68
N SER A 169 10.07 -5.83 -0.66
CA SER A 169 10.48 -5.28 0.64
C SER A 169 11.61 -6.09 1.28
N VAL A 170 11.62 -7.41 1.10
CA VAL A 170 12.73 -8.28 1.54
C VAL A 170 13.97 -8.05 0.70
N MET A 171 13.86 -8.12 -0.63
CA MET A 171 14.99 -8.00 -1.55
C MET A 171 15.77 -6.69 -1.40
N PHE A 172 15.05 -5.60 -1.15
CA PHE A 172 15.64 -4.27 -1.01
C PHE A 172 15.83 -3.84 0.46
N ALA A 173 15.64 -4.76 1.43
CA ALA A 173 15.82 -4.46 2.84
C ALA A 173 17.26 -4.09 3.17
N ARG A 174 17.45 -2.94 3.84
CA ARG A 174 18.73 -2.57 4.48
C ARG A 174 18.99 -3.43 5.71
N LYS A 175 20.27 -3.56 6.10
CA LYS A 175 20.70 -4.40 7.24
C LYS A 175 19.90 -4.21 8.53
N GLU A 176 19.50 -2.98 8.86
CA GLU A 176 18.65 -2.69 10.01
C GLU A 176 17.24 -3.31 9.87
N ASN A 177 16.60 -3.15 8.70
CA ASN A 177 15.29 -3.75 8.41
C ASN A 177 15.38 -5.27 8.29
N GLN A 178 16.50 -5.81 7.81
CA GLN A 178 16.74 -7.25 7.76
C GLN A 178 16.63 -7.89 9.14
N ARG A 179 17.17 -7.23 10.18
CA ARG A 179 17.06 -7.71 11.57
C ARG A 179 15.62 -7.73 12.07
N VAL A 180 14.82 -6.73 11.68
CA VAL A 180 13.39 -6.68 12.04
C VAL A 180 12.62 -7.77 11.32
N PHE A 181 12.84 -7.96 10.01
CA PHE A 181 12.26 -9.06 9.25
C PHE A 181 12.62 -10.44 9.82
N GLN A 182 13.86 -10.63 10.30
CA GLN A 182 14.27 -11.88 10.95
C GLN A 182 13.43 -12.22 12.18
N ILE A 183 12.91 -11.25 12.92
CA ILE A 183 11.99 -11.51 14.05
C ILE A 183 10.72 -12.21 13.54
N CYS A 184 10.19 -11.78 12.39
CA CYS A 184 9.04 -12.41 11.75
C CYS A 184 9.38 -13.81 11.20
N PHE A 185 10.49 -13.93 10.48
CA PHE A 185 10.88 -15.19 9.83
C PHE A 185 11.21 -16.34 10.80
N ARG A 186 11.61 -16.04 12.04
CA ARG A 186 11.85 -17.05 13.08
C ARG A 186 10.64 -17.91 13.41
N GLU A 187 9.41 -17.34 13.36
CA GLU A 187 8.18 -18.13 13.56
C GLU A 187 8.02 -19.21 12.47
N PHE A 188 8.62 -18.99 11.30
CA PHE A 188 8.61 -19.91 10.16
C PHE A 188 9.89 -20.76 10.06
N GLY A 189 10.74 -20.77 11.09
CA GLY A 189 11.95 -21.59 11.16
C GLY A 189 13.14 -21.06 10.34
N VAL A 190 13.16 -19.75 10.02
CA VAL A 190 14.26 -19.12 9.30
C VAL A 190 14.99 -18.15 10.22
N ASP A 191 16.17 -18.57 10.70
CA ASP A 191 16.95 -17.85 11.72
C ASP A 191 18.00 -16.87 11.14
N THR A 192 18.36 -17.05 9.87
CA THR A 192 19.41 -16.27 9.19
C THR A 192 18.83 -15.48 8.00
N TRP A 193 19.58 -14.48 7.52
CA TRP A 193 19.21 -13.76 6.31
C TRP A 193 19.61 -14.56 5.07
N ASP A 194 18.83 -15.59 4.77
CA ASP A 194 18.99 -16.44 3.58
C ASP A 194 17.77 -16.28 2.68
N LEU A 195 17.99 -15.69 1.50
CA LEU A 195 16.91 -15.40 0.55
C LEU A 195 16.22 -16.66 0.03
N GLU A 196 16.93 -17.80 -0.09
CA GLU A 196 16.31 -19.04 -0.55
C GLU A 196 15.42 -19.64 0.54
N ALA A 197 15.87 -19.60 1.80
CA ALA A 197 15.04 -20.01 2.93
C ALA A 197 13.81 -19.09 3.11
N ILE A 198 14.01 -17.77 3.00
CA ILE A 198 12.93 -16.76 3.10
C ILE A 198 11.89 -16.95 1.99
N LYS A 199 12.33 -17.15 0.75
CA LYS A 199 11.47 -17.45 -0.39
C LYS A 199 10.53 -18.63 -0.09
N ASN A 200 11.04 -19.70 0.51
CA ASN A 200 10.26 -20.91 0.80
C ASN A 200 9.17 -20.71 1.87
N VAL A 201 9.28 -19.68 2.72
CA VAL A 201 8.28 -19.39 3.77
C VAL A 201 7.36 -18.21 3.43
N LEU A 202 7.64 -17.47 2.36
CA LEU A 202 6.98 -16.19 2.07
C LEU A 202 5.46 -16.31 1.88
N ASN A 203 5.01 -17.38 1.21
CA ASN A 203 3.58 -17.65 1.05
C ASN A 203 2.91 -17.91 2.41
N ALA A 204 3.49 -18.77 3.25
CA ALA A 204 2.95 -19.09 4.55
C ALA A 204 2.91 -17.85 5.47
N LEU A 205 3.94 -17.01 5.39
CA LEU A 205 4.00 -15.74 6.10
C LEU A 205 2.91 -14.78 5.64
N LEU A 206 2.72 -14.63 4.33
CA LEU A 206 1.65 -13.80 3.80
C LEU A 206 0.28 -14.29 4.27
N GLU A 207 -0.03 -15.58 4.17
CA GLU A 207 -1.30 -16.16 4.64
C GLU A 207 -1.52 -15.91 6.13
N LYS A 208 -0.48 -16.12 6.95
CA LYS A 208 -0.53 -15.89 8.40
C LYS A 208 -0.84 -14.43 8.74
N HIS A 209 -0.30 -13.49 7.96
CA HIS A 209 -0.31 -12.06 8.28
C HIS A 209 -1.20 -11.22 7.36
N LEU A 210 -2.17 -11.81 6.66
CA LEU A 210 -3.17 -11.03 5.90
C LEU A 210 -3.89 -10.01 6.77
N ASP A 211 -4.14 -10.36 8.04
CA ASP A 211 -4.82 -9.49 9.00
C ASP A 211 -4.01 -8.21 9.30
N VAL A 212 -2.68 -8.20 9.13
CA VAL A 212 -1.86 -6.98 9.26
C VAL A 212 -2.29 -5.91 8.25
N PHE A 213 -2.65 -6.33 7.03
CA PHE A 213 -3.19 -5.43 6.02
C PHE A 213 -4.65 -5.07 6.33
N ILE A 214 -5.48 -6.05 6.71
CA ILE A 214 -6.89 -5.81 7.02
C ILE A 214 -7.05 -4.78 8.15
N TYR A 215 -6.32 -4.93 9.27
CA TYR A 215 -6.45 -4.02 10.40
C TYR A 215 -5.81 -2.64 10.18
N HIS A 216 -4.97 -2.47 9.16
CA HIS A 216 -4.55 -1.15 8.68
C HIS A 216 -5.71 -0.43 8.01
N GLU A 217 -6.37 -1.10 7.07
CA GLU A 217 -7.52 -0.56 6.34
C GLU A 217 -8.71 -0.30 7.28
N ILE A 218 -8.93 -1.17 8.28
CA ILE A 218 -9.92 -0.91 9.35
C ILE A 218 -9.54 0.36 10.11
N GLY A 219 -8.28 0.52 10.49
CA GLY A 219 -7.78 1.73 11.13
C GLY A 219 -8.03 2.98 10.30
N GLU A 220 -7.79 2.90 8.99
CA GLU A 220 -7.97 4.02 8.06
C GLU A 220 -9.43 4.44 7.95
N LEU A 221 -10.33 3.48 7.79
CA LEU A 221 -11.79 3.70 7.70
C LEU A 221 -12.41 4.19 9.01
N LYS A 222 -11.86 3.80 10.16
CA LYS A 222 -12.40 4.20 11.49
C LYS A 222 -11.82 5.52 11.99
N ASP A 223 -10.59 5.87 11.60
CA ASP A 223 -9.95 7.11 12.04
C ASP A 223 -10.56 8.33 11.34
N ASN A 224 -11.23 9.16 12.13
CA ASN A 224 -11.91 10.39 11.71
C ASN A 224 -11.13 11.66 12.09
N THR A 225 -9.83 11.55 12.38
CA THR A 225 -8.99 12.69 12.79
C THR A 225 -8.93 13.75 11.68
N MET A 226 -9.05 13.31 10.42
CA MET A 226 -9.14 14.17 9.25
C MET A 226 -10.29 13.70 8.36
N GLU A 227 -11.10 14.64 7.89
CA GLU A 227 -12.18 14.32 6.96
C GLU A 227 -11.61 13.84 5.61
N SER A 228 -12.17 12.75 5.07
CA SER A 228 -11.71 12.15 3.81
C SER A 228 -11.76 13.14 2.64
N GLN A 229 -12.85 13.91 2.49
CA GLN A 229 -12.96 14.91 1.42
C GLN A 229 -11.85 15.96 1.52
N LYS A 230 -11.60 16.45 2.73
CA LYS A 230 -10.52 17.41 3.01
C LYS A 230 -9.14 16.83 2.71
N PHE A 231 -8.91 15.57 3.06
CA PHE A 231 -7.68 14.86 2.75
C PHE A 231 -7.45 14.80 1.24
N HIS A 232 -8.45 14.36 0.46
CA HIS A 232 -8.33 14.29 -0.99
C HIS A 232 -8.09 15.66 -1.64
N LEU A 233 -8.78 16.72 -1.19
CA LEU A 233 -8.56 18.08 -1.70
C LEU A 233 -7.11 18.57 -1.49
N ILE A 234 -6.53 18.26 -0.33
CA ILE A 234 -5.14 18.63 -0.04
C ILE A 234 -4.17 17.82 -0.90
N LEU A 235 -4.40 16.51 -1.04
CA LEU A 235 -3.56 15.67 -1.89
C LEU A 235 -3.61 16.12 -3.36
N ASP A 236 -4.78 16.50 -3.86
CA ASP A 236 -4.95 17.01 -5.23
C ASP A 236 -4.18 18.32 -5.47
N ARG A 237 -4.10 19.19 -4.44
CA ARG A 237 -3.34 20.44 -4.52
C ARG A 237 -1.83 20.22 -4.45
N PHE A 238 -1.38 19.21 -3.69
CA PHE A 238 0.03 19.01 -3.32
C PHE A 238 0.62 17.69 -3.84
N GLN A 239 0.14 17.24 -4.99
CA GLN A 239 0.54 15.97 -5.60
C GLN A 239 2.06 15.87 -5.75
N ARG A 240 2.63 14.75 -5.28
CA ARG A 240 4.06 14.41 -5.36
C ARG A 240 4.99 15.38 -4.64
N THR A 241 4.47 16.11 -3.68
CA THR A 241 5.27 16.99 -2.83
C THR A 241 5.50 16.36 -1.46
N ILE A 242 6.39 16.94 -0.67
CA ILE A 242 6.62 16.54 0.72
C ILE A 242 5.34 16.61 1.57
N VAL A 243 4.38 17.48 1.21
CA VAL A 243 3.09 17.58 1.91
C VAL A 243 2.27 16.33 1.73
N GLU A 244 2.14 15.80 0.50
CA GLU A 244 1.44 14.53 0.25
C GLU A 244 2.11 13.38 1.04
N PHE A 245 3.44 13.24 0.92
CA PHE A 245 4.15 12.17 1.61
C PHE A 245 4.01 12.24 3.14
N LEU A 246 4.11 13.45 3.70
CA LEU A 246 3.94 13.65 5.14
C LEU A 246 2.53 13.35 5.61
N LEU A 247 1.50 13.84 4.91
CA LEU A 247 0.11 13.61 5.30
C LEU A 247 -0.29 12.15 5.19
N ARG A 248 0.14 11.45 4.14
CA ARG A 248 -0.05 9.99 4.01
C ARG A 248 0.61 9.26 5.18
N ALA A 249 1.86 9.59 5.50
CA ALA A 249 2.58 8.96 6.60
C ALA A 249 1.94 9.22 7.99
N ILE A 250 1.40 10.42 8.22
CA ILE A 250 0.65 10.74 9.44
C ILE A 250 -0.68 9.99 9.47
N LYS A 251 -1.39 9.89 8.33
CA LYS A 251 -2.65 9.15 8.22
C LYS A 251 -2.43 7.66 8.46
N ASP A 252 -1.38 7.07 7.90
CA ASP A 252 -0.96 5.69 8.19
C ASP A 252 -0.73 5.49 9.69
N LEU A 253 0.02 6.40 10.34
CA LEU A 253 0.32 6.29 11.77
C LEU A 253 -0.95 6.39 12.62
N LEU A 254 -1.84 7.33 12.31
CA LEU A 254 -3.13 7.46 12.99
C LEU A 254 -3.98 6.21 12.80
N SER A 255 -3.99 5.63 11.60
CA SER A 255 -4.74 4.42 11.26
C SER A 255 -4.21 3.20 12.02
N ASP A 256 -2.90 2.98 11.95
CA ASP A 256 -2.24 1.84 12.62
C ASP A 256 -2.34 1.89 14.14
N THR A 257 -2.41 3.11 14.72
CA THR A 257 -2.51 3.33 16.17
C THR A 257 -3.94 3.53 16.66
N HIS A 258 -4.93 3.54 15.77
CA HIS A 258 -6.35 3.61 16.14
C HIS A 258 -6.73 2.43 17.04
N GLU A 259 -7.70 2.59 17.95
CA GLU A 259 -8.12 1.54 18.91
C GLU A 259 -8.52 0.21 18.23
N LYS A 260 -9.06 0.28 17.02
CA LYS A 260 -9.41 -0.84 16.14
C LYS A 260 -8.40 -1.09 15.02
N GLY A 261 -7.27 -0.39 15.06
CA GLY A 261 -6.23 -0.43 14.06
C GLY A 261 -5.25 -1.59 14.26
N ARG A 262 -4.25 -1.63 13.37
CA ARG A 262 -3.24 -2.68 13.25
C ARG A 262 -2.50 -2.98 14.57
N PHE A 263 -1.90 -1.97 15.21
CA PHE A 263 -1.04 -2.24 16.37
C PHE A 263 -1.79 -2.64 17.63
N PRO A 264 -2.90 -1.98 18.03
CA PRO A 264 -3.69 -2.47 19.17
C PRO A 264 -4.20 -3.90 18.98
N TRP A 265 -4.61 -4.25 17.76
CA TRP A 265 -5.02 -5.62 17.46
C TRP A 265 -3.87 -6.63 17.63
N LEU A 266 -2.69 -6.34 17.07
CA LEU A 266 -1.50 -7.19 17.19
C LEU A 266 -1.04 -7.36 18.65
N VAL A 267 -1.08 -6.28 19.44
CA VAL A 267 -0.79 -6.32 20.87
C VAL A 267 -1.79 -7.18 21.62
N GLY A 268 -3.09 -7.02 21.35
CA GLY A 268 -4.15 -7.85 21.95
C GLY A 268 -3.99 -9.33 21.64
N LYS A 269 -3.40 -9.67 20.48
CA LYS A 269 -3.07 -11.05 20.08
C LYS A 269 -1.70 -11.53 20.57
N ARG A 270 -0.87 -10.64 21.10
CA ARG A 270 0.54 -10.88 21.39
C ARG A 270 1.31 -11.43 20.19
N ASP A 271 1.01 -10.91 19.00
CA ASP A 271 1.61 -11.35 17.75
C ASP A 271 2.90 -10.58 17.44
N LEU A 272 4.02 -11.10 17.95
CA LEU A 272 5.34 -10.52 17.74
C LEU A 272 5.75 -10.51 16.25
N SER A 273 5.37 -11.55 15.52
CA SER A 273 5.72 -11.73 14.11
C SER A 273 5.02 -10.70 13.24
N GLY A 274 3.72 -10.48 13.48
CA GLY A 274 2.93 -9.45 12.81
C GLY A 274 3.40 -8.03 13.16
N LEU A 275 3.78 -7.77 14.42
CA LEU A 275 4.39 -6.48 14.81
C LEU A 275 5.70 -6.22 14.06
N ALA A 276 6.58 -7.21 14.05
CA ALA A 276 7.86 -7.12 13.35
C ALA A 276 7.65 -6.92 11.84
N LEU A 277 6.72 -7.65 11.21
CA LEU A 277 6.38 -7.49 9.81
C LEU A 277 5.89 -6.06 9.51
N SER A 278 4.97 -5.55 10.33
CA SER A 278 4.40 -4.20 10.19
C SER A 278 5.49 -3.12 10.22
N ILE A 279 6.45 -3.25 11.13
CA ILE A 279 7.57 -2.30 11.27
C ILE A 279 8.59 -2.50 10.15
N ALA A 280 8.89 -3.75 9.76
CA ALA A 280 9.84 -4.06 8.70
C ALA A 280 9.44 -3.47 7.34
N LEU A 281 8.14 -3.37 7.07
CA LEU A 281 7.56 -2.81 5.86
C LEU A 281 7.59 -1.26 5.78
N LEU A 282 7.94 -0.58 6.87
CA LEU A 282 8.06 0.89 6.87
C LEU A 282 9.28 1.35 6.07
N ASP A 283 9.07 2.35 5.21
CA ASP A 283 10.16 3.11 4.59
C ASP A 283 10.85 4.05 5.60
N ASP A 284 12.00 4.59 5.18
CA ASP A 284 12.85 5.46 6.00
C ASP A 284 12.10 6.68 6.55
N PHE A 285 11.20 7.27 5.76
CA PHE A 285 10.47 8.47 6.16
C PHE A 285 9.44 8.15 7.23
N ARG A 286 8.62 7.10 7.04
CA ARG A 286 7.66 6.64 8.04
C ARG A 286 8.34 6.16 9.33
N ARG A 287 9.52 5.54 9.25
CA ARG A 287 10.29 5.12 10.43
C ARG A 287 10.61 6.26 11.39
N ILE A 288 10.80 7.48 10.89
CA ILE A 288 11.01 8.67 11.73
C ILE A 288 9.75 8.99 12.55
N LEU A 289 8.56 8.87 11.95
CA LEU A 289 7.29 9.11 12.65
C LEU A 289 6.95 7.99 13.62
N TYR A 290 7.33 6.75 13.29
CA TYR A 290 7.08 5.54 14.08
C TYR A 290 8.19 5.26 15.11
N SER A 291 9.05 6.23 15.45
CA SER A 291 10.25 5.99 16.26
C SER A 291 9.95 5.36 17.62
N ASP A 292 8.90 5.81 18.32
CA ASP A 292 8.50 5.23 19.62
C ASP A 292 8.04 3.77 19.47
N ILE A 293 7.35 3.43 18.37
CA ILE A 293 6.93 2.06 18.04
C ILE A 293 8.11 1.17 17.72
N CYS A 294 9.06 1.66 16.91
CA CYS A 294 10.29 0.95 16.57
C CYS A 294 11.09 0.61 17.84
N ASN A 295 11.29 1.59 18.72
CA ASN A 295 12.01 1.40 19.99
C ASN A 295 11.28 0.41 20.91
N ALA A 296 9.95 0.46 20.96
CA ALA A 296 9.17 -0.47 21.77
C ALA A 296 9.28 -1.92 21.29
N LEU A 297 9.41 -2.17 19.97
CA LEU A 297 9.65 -3.51 19.44
C LEU A 297 10.97 -4.10 19.96
N GLU A 298 12.03 -3.31 20.03
CA GLU A 298 13.35 -3.79 20.50
C GLU A 298 13.31 -4.25 21.96
N LEU A 299 12.43 -3.64 22.76
CA LEU A 299 12.28 -3.90 24.19
C LEU A 299 11.16 -4.91 24.51
N ILE A 300 10.43 -5.40 23.51
CA ILE A 300 9.19 -6.16 23.72
C ILE A 300 9.38 -7.50 24.43
N GLN A 301 10.58 -8.09 24.36
CA GLN A 301 10.91 -9.34 25.04
C GLN A 301 11.23 -9.16 26.54
N GLY A 302 11.30 -7.92 27.03
CA GLY A 302 11.53 -7.61 28.44
C GLY A 302 10.28 -7.77 29.33
N ASN A 303 10.48 -7.65 30.65
CA ASN A 303 9.37 -7.58 31.61
C ASN A 303 8.48 -6.37 31.27
N ASN A 304 7.16 -6.59 31.17
CA ASN A 304 6.16 -5.59 30.74
C ASN A 304 6.26 -5.09 29.29
N GLY A 305 6.99 -5.79 28.40
CA GLY A 305 7.24 -5.32 27.03
C GLY A 305 5.96 -5.02 26.21
N TRP A 306 4.89 -5.81 26.40
CA TRP A 306 3.60 -5.57 25.73
C TRP A 306 2.86 -4.32 26.26
N ASP A 307 2.98 -4.02 27.54
CA ASP A 307 2.38 -2.83 28.15
C ASP A 307 3.14 -1.58 27.69
N SER A 308 4.48 -1.64 27.66
CA SER A 308 5.33 -0.58 27.09
C SER A 308 5.04 -0.35 25.60
N PHE A 309 4.77 -1.41 24.83
CA PHE A 309 4.35 -1.27 23.43
C PHE A 309 2.99 -0.57 23.32
N SER A 310 2.03 -0.91 24.19
CA SER A 310 0.72 -0.25 24.26
C SER A 310 0.83 1.25 24.57
N GLU A 311 1.75 1.61 25.47
CA GLU A 311 2.06 3.01 25.78
C GLU A 311 2.67 3.73 24.57
N ALA A 312 3.59 3.08 23.85
CA ALA A 312 4.20 3.63 22.64
C ALA A 312 3.18 3.88 21.52
N ILE A 313 2.16 3.03 21.38
CA ILE A 313 1.01 3.25 20.48
C ILE A 313 0.27 4.53 20.86
N SER A 314 -0.10 4.66 22.14
CA SER A 314 -0.85 5.82 22.62
C SER A 314 -0.05 7.12 22.45
N LYS A 315 1.24 7.09 22.81
CA LYS A 315 2.17 8.22 22.65
C LYS A 315 2.32 8.63 21.18
N SER A 316 2.49 7.66 20.29
CA SER A 316 2.66 7.89 18.85
C SER A 316 1.40 8.50 18.23
N ARG A 317 0.22 8.01 18.61
CA ARG A 317 -1.07 8.58 18.16
C ARG A 317 -1.22 10.04 18.59
N GLU A 318 -0.93 10.35 19.84
CA GLU A 318 -1.02 11.72 20.34
C GLU A 318 0.03 12.65 19.70
N LYS A 319 1.24 12.15 19.45
CA LYS A 319 2.26 12.87 18.69
C LYS A 319 1.79 13.17 17.27
N ALA A 320 1.22 12.19 16.58
CA ALA A 320 0.68 12.36 15.23
C ALA A 320 -0.40 13.46 15.17
N LYS A 321 -1.34 13.47 16.12
CA LYS A 321 -2.37 14.53 16.22
C LYS A 321 -1.75 15.92 16.47
N LYS A 322 -0.76 16.02 17.35
CA LYS A 322 -0.06 17.28 17.64
C LYS A 322 0.71 17.83 16.44
N ILE A 323 1.28 16.93 15.62
CA ILE A 323 2.00 17.29 14.40
C ILE A 323 1.02 17.71 13.29
N LEU A 324 -0.13 17.02 13.19
CA LEU A 324 -1.12 17.26 12.14
C LEU A 324 -1.73 18.68 12.20
N LEU A 325 -2.05 19.19 13.38
CA LEU A 325 -2.74 20.48 13.52
C LEU A 325 -1.95 21.66 12.91
N PRO A 326 -0.67 21.91 13.27
CA PRO A 326 0.12 22.98 12.65
C PRO A 326 0.30 22.80 11.13
N ILE A 327 0.39 21.55 10.66
CA ILE A 327 0.49 21.26 9.22
C ILE A 327 -0.77 21.73 8.50
N LEU A 328 -1.95 21.40 9.05
CA LEU A 328 -3.23 21.82 8.49
C LEU A 328 -3.38 23.33 8.50
N ASP A 329 -3.00 24.00 9.60
CA ASP A 329 -3.01 25.46 9.70
C ASP A 329 -2.15 26.12 8.61
N ILE A 330 -0.97 25.57 8.31
CA ILE A 330 -0.09 26.07 7.24
C ILE A 330 -0.73 25.82 5.86
N ILE A 331 -1.30 24.64 5.63
CA ILE A 331 -1.89 24.25 4.33
C ILE A 331 -3.13 25.08 3.99
N GLU A 332 -3.92 25.41 5.01
CA GLU A 332 -5.20 26.12 4.90
C GLU A 332 -5.06 27.64 4.91
N ASP A 333 -3.86 28.16 5.17
CA ASP A 333 -3.59 29.59 5.10
C ASP A 333 -3.74 30.08 3.65
N VAL A 334 -4.90 30.66 3.36
CA VAL A 334 -5.26 31.21 2.05
C VAL A 334 -4.38 32.38 1.62
N SER A 335 -3.60 32.96 2.54
CA SER A 335 -2.62 34.00 2.19
C SER A 335 -1.34 33.43 1.55
N LEU A 336 -1.12 32.11 1.64
CA LEU A 336 0.07 31.45 1.13
C LEU A 336 -0.16 30.84 -0.26
N SER A 337 0.79 31.11 -1.15
CA SER A 337 0.98 30.31 -2.35
C SER A 337 1.38 28.87 -2.02
N SER A 338 1.19 27.95 -2.97
CA SER A 338 1.61 26.55 -2.78
C SER A 338 3.11 26.43 -2.48
N ASP A 339 3.96 27.26 -3.09
CA ASP A 339 5.41 27.25 -2.84
C ASP A 339 5.75 27.70 -1.41
N GLU A 340 5.04 28.71 -0.89
CA GLU A 340 5.23 29.17 0.49
C GLU A 340 4.79 28.12 1.51
N VAL A 341 3.68 27.41 1.25
CA VAL A 341 3.25 26.26 2.05
C VAL A 341 4.35 25.20 2.09
N LEU A 342 4.90 24.83 0.93
CA LEU A 342 5.96 23.82 0.84
C LEU A 342 7.20 24.22 1.64
N GLU A 343 7.65 25.48 1.54
CA GLU A 343 8.80 25.96 2.29
C GLU A 343 8.56 26.01 3.80
N ARG A 344 7.36 26.42 4.24
CA ARG A 344 7.00 26.39 5.67
C ARG A 344 6.95 24.97 6.21
N ILE A 345 6.36 24.03 5.46
CA ILE A 345 6.29 22.62 5.85
C ILE A 345 7.69 22.01 5.92
N LYS A 346 8.58 22.25 4.95
CA LYS A 346 9.98 21.78 5.01
C LYS A 346 10.70 22.28 6.26
N LYS A 347 10.50 23.56 6.63
CA LYS A 347 11.08 24.14 7.85
C LYS A 347 10.53 23.48 9.11
N PHE A 348 9.20 23.28 9.17
CA PHE A 348 8.53 22.62 10.29
C PHE A 348 9.01 21.17 10.49
N ILE A 349 9.07 20.38 9.41
CA ILE A 349 9.62 19.01 9.45
C ILE A 349 11.07 19.04 9.93
N SER A 350 11.89 19.95 9.42
CA SER A 350 13.30 20.05 9.80
C SER A 350 13.49 20.36 11.30
N SER A 351 12.62 21.16 11.91
CA SER A 351 12.65 21.40 13.36
C SER A 351 12.21 20.17 14.17
N GLU A 352 11.16 19.48 13.74
CA GLU A 352 10.64 18.29 14.42
C GLU A 352 11.61 17.10 14.34
N ILE A 353 12.22 16.86 13.16
CA ILE A 353 13.22 15.80 12.98
C ILE A 353 14.46 16.08 13.82
N LYS A 354 14.94 17.33 13.88
CA LYS A 354 16.09 17.71 14.73
C LYS A 354 15.80 17.46 16.21
N CYS A 355 14.61 17.81 16.69
CA CYS A 355 14.18 17.56 18.07
C CYS A 355 14.16 16.06 18.40
N ASN A 356 13.66 15.23 17.47
CA ASN A 356 13.64 13.77 17.64
C ASN A 356 15.04 13.13 17.59
N SER A 357 15.96 13.65 16.77
CA SER A 357 17.35 13.15 16.70
C SER A 357 18.16 13.45 17.97
N GLN A 358 17.89 14.57 18.65
CA GLN A 358 18.52 14.91 19.93
C GLN A 358 18.02 14.02 21.08
N ASN A 359 16.76 13.58 21.02
CA ASN A 359 16.18 12.67 22.02
C ASN A 359 16.59 11.19 21.83
N LEU A 360 17.23 10.83 20.71
CA LEU A 360 17.81 9.50 20.48
C LEU A 360 19.23 9.37 21.05
N HIS A 361 19.85 10.47 21.50
CA HIS A 361 21.20 10.52 22.06
C HIS A 361 21.23 10.80 23.58
N ASN A 362 20.08 10.76 24.26
CA ASN A 362 19.99 10.89 25.71
C ASN A 362 19.48 9.61 26.37
#